data_AF-A0A971NL06-F1
#
_entry.id   AF-A0A971NL06-F1
#
_cell.length_a   1.000
_cell.length_b   1.000
_cell.length_c   1.000
_cell.angle_alpha   90.00
_cell.angle_beta   90.00
_cell.angle_gamma   90.00
#
_symmetry.space_group_name_H-M   'P 1'
#
loop_
_entity.id
_entity.type
_entity.pdbx_description
1 polymer ?
#
loop_
_entity_poly.entity_id
_entity_poly.type
_entity_poly.pdbx_seq_one_letter_code
_entity_poly.pdbx_strand_id
1 'polypeptide(L)'
;MKVNVFFLILAVVIAPGCATTDEEAWNPWCDFRGYCRLKLSVQVQSKPDGAQVYLGEELMGVTPCTVVVEAAPVITGQKQIVTSPVDGSRHYFIRDSSYRGQTSYTIWVSKDGYEPLRHTIVMEEMFPAEALLHDKLYEKSVTMIFELEERRSPPP
;
A
#
# COMPACT_ATOMS: atom_id res chain seq x y z
N MET A 1 9.50 -64.40 -54.11
CA MET A 1 8.61 -64.08 -52.96
C MET A 1 8.71 -62.59 -52.67
N LYS A 2 7.64 -61.83 -52.89
CA LYS A 2 7.53 -60.39 -52.56
C LYS A 2 6.86 -60.29 -51.19
N VAL A 3 7.58 -59.77 -50.20
CA VAL A 3 7.03 -59.48 -48.87
C VAL A 3 6.51 -58.05 -48.90
N ASN A 4 5.19 -57.88 -48.88
CA ASN A 4 4.54 -56.58 -48.71
C ASN A 4 4.54 -56.24 -47.21
N VAL A 5 5.37 -55.27 -46.82
CA VAL A 5 5.37 -54.71 -45.47
C VAL A 5 4.32 -53.60 -45.43
N PHE A 6 3.19 -53.88 -44.79
CA PHE A 6 2.14 -52.90 -44.50
C PHE A 6 2.54 -52.14 -43.24
N PHE A 7 2.96 -50.88 -43.38
CA PHE A 7 3.16 -49.98 -42.24
C PHE A 7 1.79 -49.43 -41.79
N LEU A 8 1.29 -49.95 -40.67
CA LEU A 8 0.16 -49.38 -39.95
C LEU A 8 0.69 -48.20 -39.13
N ILE A 9 0.53 -46.97 -39.65
CA ILE A 9 0.80 -45.75 -38.88
C ILE A 9 -0.36 -45.62 -37.88
N LEU A 10 -0.10 -46.03 -36.63
CA LEU A 10 -0.97 -45.72 -35.51
C LEU A 10 -0.89 -44.21 -35.26
N ALA A 11 -1.82 -43.45 -35.83
CA ALA A 11 -2.00 -42.05 -35.52
C ALA A 11 -2.51 -41.95 -34.07
N VAL A 12 -1.59 -41.75 -33.13
CA VAL A 12 -1.93 -41.36 -31.76
C VAL A 12 -2.51 -39.94 -31.86
N VAL A 13 -3.84 -39.84 -31.82
CA VAL A 13 -4.52 -38.57 -31.63
C VAL A 13 -4.25 -38.17 -30.18
N ILE A 14 -3.17 -37.44 -29.97
CA ILE A 14 -2.95 -36.70 -28.73
C ILE A 14 -4.02 -35.61 -28.74
N ALA A 15 -5.08 -35.79 -27.96
CA ALA A 15 -5.97 -34.68 -27.66
C ALA A 15 -5.08 -33.56 -27.10
N PRO A 16 -5.09 -32.34 -27.68
CA PRO A 16 -4.39 -31.24 -27.05
C PRO A 16 -5.01 -31.08 -25.68
N GLY A 17 -4.23 -31.37 -24.63
CA GLY A 17 -4.63 -31.01 -23.28
C GLY A 17 -5.02 -29.53 -23.31
N CYS A 18 -6.25 -29.23 -22.90
CA CYS A 18 -6.72 -27.86 -22.76
C CYS A 18 -5.66 -27.07 -21.98
N ALA A 19 -5.15 -26.02 -22.61
CA ALA A 19 -4.21 -25.10 -21.99
C ALA A 19 -4.87 -24.46 -20.76
N THR A 20 -4.32 -24.72 -19.58
CA THR A 20 -4.58 -23.94 -18.37
C THR A 20 -3.23 -23.60 -17.76
N THR A 21 -2.42 -22.77 -18.41
CA THR A 21 -1.07 -22.49 -17.88
C THR A 21 -0.70 -21.03 -17.72
N ASP A 22 -1.50 -20.06 -18.15
CA ASP A 22 -1.13 -18.64 -18.01
C ASP A 22 -1.99 -17.83 -17.03
N GLU A 23 -3.30 -18.09 -16.88
CA GLU A 23 -4.15 -17.31 -15.96
C GLU A 23 -3.92 -17.66 -14.48
N GLU A 24 -3.54 -18.90 -14.16
CA GLU A 24 -3.28 -19.35 -12.78
C GLU A 24 -1.81 -19.20 -12.36
N ALA A 25 -0.92 -18.72 -13.21
CA ALA A 25 0.48 -18.53 -12.85
C ALA A 25 0.65 -17.32 -11.91
N TRP A 26 1.61 -17.42 -10.98
CA TRP A 26 2.07 -16.26 -10.22
C TRP A 26 2.87 -15.35 -11.13
N ASN A 27 2.30 -14.20 -11.47
CA ASN A 27 2.94 -13.22 -12.32
C ASN A 27 3.57 -12.10 -11.47
N PRO A 28 4.82 -11.68 -11.75
CA PRO A 28 5.42 -10.53 -11.08
C PRO A 28 4.52 -9.31 -11.19
N TRP A 29 4.20 -8.72 -10.04
CA TRP A 29 3.37 -7.54 -9.93
C TRP A 29 3.98 -6.33 -10.63
N CYS A 30 5.32 -6.27 -10.69
CA CYS A 30 6.09 -5.12 -11.13
C CYS A 30 6.12 -4.86 -12.65
N ASP A 31 5.49 -5.71 -13.47
CA ASP A 31 5.39 -5.48 -14.91
C ASP A 31 4.20 -4.58 -15.31
N PHE A 32 3.31 -4.24 -14.36
CA PHE A 32 2.29 -3.20 -14.55
C PHE A 32 2.71 -1.90 -13.87
N ARG A 33 3.09 -0.90 -14.66
CA ARG A 33 3.47 0.44 -14.21
C ARG A 33 2.33 1.10 -13.44
N GLY A 34 2.36 1.03 -12.12
CA GLY A 34 1.48 1.88 -11.34
C GLY A 34 1.94 2.10 -9.92
N TYR A 35 1.93 3.36 -9.55
CA TYR A 35 1.96 3.79 -8.16
C TYR A 35 0.63 3.42 -7.49
N CYS A 36 0.68 2.96 -6.24
CA CYS A 36 -0.52 2.94 -5.40
C CYS A 36 -0.80 4.36 -4.94
N ARG A 37 -2.06 4.79 -4.92
CA ARG A 37 -2.40 6.12 -4.39
C ARG A 37 -2.90 5.94 -2.96
N LEU A 38 -2.16 6.48 -2.01
CA LEU A 38 -2.48 6.45 -0.60
C LEU A 38 -2.89 7.85 -0.15
N LYS A 39 -3.93 7.95 0.65
CA LYS A 39 -4.38 9.19 1.26
C LYS A 39 -4.68 8.95 2.73
N LEU A 40 -4.03 9.71 3.60
CA LEU A 40 -4.21 9.62 5.03
C LEU A 40 -4.73 10.95 5.56
N SER A 41 -5.89 10.91 6.21
CA SER A 41 -6.44 12.04 6.96
C SER A 41 -6.03 11.91 8.42
N VAL A 42 -5.23 12.84 8.92
CA VAL A 42 -4.72 12.86 10.28
C VAL A 42 -5.46 13.93 11.07
N GLN A 43 -6.29 13.51 12.01
CA GLN A 43 -6.90 14.42 12.97
C GLN A 43 -5.88 14.72 14.08
N VAL A 44 -5.39 15.94 14.13
CA VAL A 44 -4.38 16.40 15.08
C VAL A 44 -5.06 17.14 16.23
N GLN A 45 -4.83 16.68 17.45
CA GLN A 45 -5.30 17.30 18.68
C GLN A 45 -4.09 17.58 19.60
N SER A 46 -4.22 18.54 20.52
CA SER A 46 -3.19 18.76 21.53
C SER A 46 -3.78 19.05 22.90
N LYS A 47 -2.97 18.84 23.95
CA LYS A 47 -3.26 19.26 25.30
C LYS A 47 -2.13 20.16 25.78
N PRO A 48 -2.38 21.46 26.02
CA PRO A 48 -3.62 22.19 25.77
C PRO A 48 -3.92 22.39 24.26
N ASP A 49 -5.18 22.68 23.94
CA ASP A 49 -5.63 23.03 22.57
C ASP A 49 -5.05 24.36 22.08
N GLY A 50 -5.22 24.66 20.78
CA GLY A 50 -4.77 25.90 20.16
C GLY A 50 -3.26 25.97 19.98
N ALA A 51 -2.64 24.84 19.66
CA ALA A 51 -1.24 24.74 19.23
C ALA A 51 -1.17 24.83 17.70
N GLN A 52 -0.12 25.45 17.16
CA GLN A 52 0.13 25.49 15.73
C GLN A 52 0.60 24.11 15.25
N VAL A 53 0.05 23.66 14.11
CA VAL A 53 0.36 22.38 13.49
C VAL A 53 1.03 22.62 12.15
N TYR A 54 2.19 22.00 11.96
CA TYR A 54 3.00 22.11 10.77
C TYR A 54 3.21 20.75 10.12
N LEU A 55 3.29 20.74 8.79
CA LEU A 55 3.74 19.60 7.99
C LEU A 55 5.04 20.01 7.28
N GLY A 56 6.17 19.49 7.73
CA GLY A 56 7.46 20.03 7.33
C GLY A 56 7.61 21.49 7.79
N GLU A 57 7.73 22.42 6.84
CA GLU A 57 7.85 23.86 7.09
C GLU A 57 6.51 24.63 6.92
N GLU A 58 5.46 23.96 6.42
CA GLU A 58 4.18 24.59 6.11
C GLU A 58 3.23 24.57 7.32
N LEU A 59 2.62 25.72 7.63
CA LEU A 59 1.59 25.83 8.65
C LEU A 59 0.26 25.27 8.12
N MET A 60 -0.23 24.21 8.74
CA MET A 60 -1.49 23.55 8.34
C MET A 60 -2.70 24.08 9.10
N GLY A 61 -2.51 24.65 10.30
CA GLY A 61 -3.59 25.20 11.11
C GLY A 61 -3.28 25.23 12.61
N VAL A 62 -4.33 25.27 13.43
CA VAL A 62 -4.24 25.19 14.89
C VAL A 62 -5.07 24.02 15.41
N THR A 63 -4.60 23.34 16.46
CA THR A 63 -5.32 22.22 17.05
C THR A 63 -6.63 22.66 17.71
N PRO A 64 -7.70 21.85 17.58
CA PRO A 64 -7.81 20.65 16.76
C PRO A 64 -7.92 20.98 15.26
N CYS A 65 -7.18 20.25 14.41
CA CYS A 65 -7.27 20.37 12.95
C CYS A 65 -7.10 19.02 12.24
N THR A 66 -7.37 18.99 10.93
CA THR A 66 -7.12 17.82 10.07
C THR A 66 -6.03 18.13 9.07
N VAL A 67 -5.00 17.29 9.02
CA VAL A 67 -3.92 17.33 8.03
C VAL A 67 -4.11 16.15 7.08
N VAL A 68 -4.12 16.40 5.77
CA VAL A 68 -4.21 15.33 4.76
C VAL A 68 -2.85 15.18 4.10
N VAL A 69 -2.36 13.94 4.04
CA VAL A 69 -1.12 13.59 3.33
C VAL A 69 -1.42 12.52 2.28
N GLU A 70 -0.78 12.64 1.13
CA GLU A 70 -0.96 11.72 0.01
C GLU A 70 0.38 11.14 -0.41
N ALA A 71 0.41 9.88 -0.84
CA ALA A 71 1.62 9.25 -1.32
C ALA A 71 1.34 8.39 -2.56
N ALA A 72 2.34 8.33 -3.43
CA ALA A 72 2.32 7.49 -4.62
C ALA A 72 3.48 6.48 -4.55
N PRO A 73 3.54 5.57 -3.57
CA PRO A 73 4.66 4.64 -3.45
C PRO A 73 4.61 3.56 -4.52
N VAL A 74 5.79 3.00 -4.80
CA VAL A 74 5.95 1.83 -5.67
C VAL A 74 5.91 0.57 -4.81
N ILE A 75 5.06 -0.37 -5.20
CA ILE A 75 4.92 -1.68 -4.52
C ILE A 75 5.31 -2.78 -5.50
N THR A 76 6.07 -3.75 -5.02
CA THR A 76 6.37 -4.99 -5.72
C THR A 76 5.68 -6.16 -5.05
N GLY A 77 5.50 -7.25 -5.77
CA GLY A 77 4.92 -8.49 -5.26
C GLY A 77 4.64 -9.48 -6.39
N GLN A 78 3.75 -10.43 -6.14
CA GLN A 78 3.21 -11.32 -7.15
C GLN A 78 1.69 -11.35 -7.07
N LYS A 79 1.03 -11.49 -8.23
CA LYS A 79 -0.43 -11.62 -8.35
C LYS A 79 -0.78 -12.93 -9.03
N GLN A 80 -1.84 -13.57 -8.54
CA GLN A 80 -2.50 -14.68 -9.21
C GLN A 80 -3.99 -14.35 -9.34
N ILE A 81 -4.57 -14.70 -10.48
CA ILE A 81 -6.01 -14.58 -10.72
C ILE A 81 -6.55 -15.99 -10.86
N VAL A 82 -7.40 -16.43 -9.93
CA VAL A 82 -8.04 -17.74 -10.01
C VAL A 82 -9.49 -17.53 -10.40
N THR A 83 -9.89 -18.15 -11.50
CA THR A 83 -11.28 -18.14 -11.95
C THR A 83 -11.98 -19.35 -11.36
N SER A 84 -13.06 -19.15 -10.62
CA SER A 84 -13.89 -20.21 -10.06
C SER A 84 -14.48 -21.06 -11.19
N PRO A 85 -14.31 -22.39 -11.15
CA PRO A 85 -14.84 -23.28 -12.19
C PRO A 85 -16.36 -23.46 -12.09
N VAL A 86 -16.99 -23.02 -10.99
CA VAL A 86 -18.43 -23.19 -10.74
C VAL A 86 -19.24 -22.05 -11.36
N ASP A 87 -18.78 -20.81 -11.21
CA ASP A 87 -19.54 -19.61 -11.56
C ASP A 87 -18.75 -18.61 -12.41
N GLY A 88 -17.48 -18.89 -12.73
CA GLY A 88 -16.61 -17.99 -13.49
C GLY A 88 -16.17 -16.74 -12.73
N SER A 89 -16.44 -16.66 -11.41
CA SER A 89 -16.00 -15.53 -10.59
C SER A 89 -14.46 -15.47 -10.48
N ARG A 90 -13.88 -14.27 -10.46
CA ARG A 90 -12.42 -14.08 -10.36
C ARG A 90 -12.01 -13.74 -8.94
N HIS A 91 -11.09 -14.51 -8.40
CA HIS A 91 -10.42 -14.28 -7.12
C HIS A 91 -9.00 -13.80 -7.33
N TYR A 92 -8.60 -12.79 -6.56
CA TYR A 92 -7.28 -12.19 -6.64
C TYR A 92 -6.46 -12.61 -5.42
N PHE A 93 -5.28 -13.17 -5.65
CA PHE A 93 -4.33 -13.52 -4.62
C PHE A 93 -3.06 -12.70 -4.79
N ILE A 94 -2.50 -12.25 -3.67
CA ILE A 94 -1.32 -11.41 -3.60
C ILE A 94 -0.35 -12.06 -2.61
N ARG A 95 0.94 -12.07 -2.95
CA ARG A 95 1.99 -12.48 -2.01
C ARG A 95 3.28 -11.69 -2.26
N ASP A 96 4.24 -11.88 -1.35
CA ASP A 96 5.59 -11.31 -1.41
C ASP A 96 5.57 -9.80 -1.65
N SER A 97 4.59 -9.12 -1.07
CA SER A 97 4.36 -7.69 -1.31
C SER A 97 5.26 -6.83 -0.45
N SER A 98 5.93 -5.88 -1.08
CA SER A 98 6.87 -4.98 -0.41
C SER A 98 6.92 -3.62 -1.06
N TYR A 99 7.11 -2.58 -0.25
CA TYR A 99 7.38 -1.24 -0.75
C TYR A 99 8.80 -1.09 -1.29
N ARG A 100 8.96 -0.30 -2.35
CA ARG A 100 10.27 0.17 -2.82
C ARG A 100 10.55 1.55 -2.24
N GLY A 101 11.15 1.54 -1.05
CA GLY A 101 11.43 2.75 -0.28
C GLY A 101 10.34 3.04 0.75
N GLN A 102 10.43 4.22 1.34
CA GLN A 102 9.57 4.64 2.45
C GLN A 102 9.19 6.11 2.27
N THR A 103 7.92 6.41 2.50
CA THR A 103 7.34 7.74 2.37
C THR A 103 6.95 8.21 3.76
N SER A 104 7.60 9.28 4.24
CA SER A 104 7.39 9.79 5.58
C SER A 104 6.97 11.25 5.61
N TYR A 105 6.13 11.58 6.59
CA TYR A 105 5.61 12.91 6.85
C TYR A 105 5.85 13.26 8.32
N THR A 106 6.49 14.39 8.59
CA THR A 106 6.69 14.85 9.98
C THR A 106 5.67 15.92 10.31
N ILE A 107 4.81 15.62 11.27
CA ILE A 107 3.91 16.57 11.90
C ILE A 107 4.64 17.20 13.08
N TRP A 108 4.70 18.52 13.09
CA TRP A 108 5.27 19.31 14.17
C TRP A 108 4.18 20.14 14.84
N VAL A 109 4.08 20.05 16.16
CA VAL A 109 3.13 20.82 16.97
C VAL A 109 3.89 21.75 17.89
N SER A 110 3.53 23.04 17.86
CA SER A 110 4.20 24.10 18.61
C SER A 110 3.19 25.02 19.28
N LYS A 111 3.45 25.42 20.53
CA LYS A 111 2.64 26.40 21.26
C LYS A 111 3.56 27.25 22.12
N ASP A 112 3.29 28.55 22.17
CA ASP A 112 4.08 29.47 23.00
C ASP A 112 4.00 29.08 24.48
N GLY A 113 5.15 29.09 25.16
CA GLY A 113 5.29 28.61 26.54
C GLY A 113 5.39 27.08 26.72
N TYR A 114 5.33 26.29 25.64
CA TYR A 114 5.39 24.82 25.70
C TYR A 114 6.58 24.25 24.90
N GLU A 115 7.00 23.04 25.27
CA GLU A 115 7.97 22.28 24.49
C GLU A 115 7.32 21.75 23.20
N PRO A 116 7.94 21.99 22.03
CA PRO A 116 7.40 21.51 20.76
C PRO A 116 7.56 20.00 20.62
N LEU A 117 6.57 19.35 20.00
CA LEU A 117 6.61 17.91 19.73
C LEU A 117 6.58 17.62 18.23
N ARG A 118 7.29 16.57 17.82
CA ARG A 118 7.32 16.08 16.45
C ARG A 118 6.94 14.61 16.42
N HIS A 119 6.14 14.23 15.43
CA HIS A 119 5.81 12.83 15.16
C HIS A 119 5.94 12.55 13.67
N THR A 120 6.65 11.48 13.33
CA THR A 120 6.86 11.06 11.95
C THR A 120 5.91 9.93 11.63
N ILE A 121 5.09 10.14 10.60
CA ILE A 121 4.20 9.15 10.01
C ILE A 121 4.95 8.47 8.88
N VAL A 122 4.89 7.15 8.84
CA VAL A 122 5.34 6.34 7.73
C VAL A 122 4.11 5.79 7.01
N MET A 123 3.93 6.13 5.73
CA MET A 123 2.75 5.71 4.97
C MET A 123 2.66 4.18 4.85
N GLU A 124 3.81 3.54 4.69
CA GLU A 124 3.93 2.08 4.53
C GLU A 124 3.53 1.30 5.79
N GLU A 125 3.64 1.91 6.98
CA GLU A 125 3.15 1.34 8.24
C GLU A 125 1.63 1.49 8.38
N MET A 126 1.08 2.60 7.86
CA MET A 126 -0.35 2.86 7.88
C MET A 126 -1.10 2.03 6.84
N PHE A 127 -0.45 1.66 5.73
CA PHE A 127 -1.03 0.89 4.63
C PHE A 127 -0.20 -0.36 4.36
N PRO A 128 -0.54 -1.53 4.93
CA PRO A 128 0.23 -2.76 4.68
C PRO A 128 0.19 -3.16 3.21
N ALA A 129 1.36 -3.45 2.61
CA ALA A 129 1.49 -3.72 1.18
C ALA A 129 0.60 -4.89 0.69
N GLU A 130 0.40 -5.91 1.52
CA GLU A 130 -0.43 -7.09 1.22
C GLU A 130 -1.92 -6.75 1.01
N ALA A 131 -2.39 -5.62 1.55
CA ALA A 131 -3.78 -5.18 1.42
C ALA A 131 -4.03 -4.30 0.18
N LEU A 132 -2.99 -4.02 -0.62
CA LEU A 132 -3.04 -3.04 -1.68
C LEU A 132 -3.12 -3.67 -3.07
N LEU A 133 -3.93 -3.03 -3.92
CA LEU A 133 -4.14 -3.33 -5.33
C LEU A 133 -3.72 -2.10 -6.13
N HIS A 134 -2.91 -2.32 -7.18
CA HIS A 134 -2.62 -1.29 -8.17
C HIS A 134 -3.95 -0.82 -8.80
N ASP A 135 -4.09 0.49 -9.02
CA ASP A 135 -5.25 1.22 -9.59
C ASP A 135 -6.26 1.81 -8.59
N LYS A 136 -6.17 1.46 -7.31
CA LYS A 136 -7.06 1.99 -6.27
C LYS A 136 -6.46 3.16 -5.50
N LEU A 137 -7.33 4.09 -5.12
CA LEU A 137 -7.09 5.05 -4.06
C LEU A 137 -7.43 4.39 -2.72
N TYR A 138 -6.47 4.36 -1.81
CA TYR A 138 -6.64 3.86 -0.46
C TYR A 138 -6.72 5.03 0.51
N GLU A 139 -7.81 5.10 1.25
CA GLU A 139 -8.05 6.16 2.22
C GLU A 139 -8.07 5.57 3.64
N LYS A 140 -7.36 6.22 4.56
CA LYS A 140 -7.45 5.96 6.00
C LYS A 140 -7.56 7.27 6.76
N SER A 141 -8.12 7.17 7.96
CA SER A 141 -8.14 8.27 8.92
C SER A 141 -7.57 7.80 10.24
N VAL A 142 -6.72 8.63 10.84
CA VAL A 142 -6.09 8.38 12.16
C VAL A 142 -6.19 9.63 13.02
N THR A 143 -6.17 9.45 14.34
CA THR A 143 -6.14 10.56 15.30
C THR A 143 -4.81 10.55 16.04
N MET A 144 -4.19 11.71 16.17
CA MET A 144 -2.96 11.93 16.92
C MET A 144 -3.21 12.97 18.01
N ILE A 145 -2.85 12.63 19.25
CA ILE A 145 -3.00 13.50 20.41
C ILE A 145 -1.60 13.85 20.92
N PHE A 146 -1.27 15.15 20.93
CA PHE A 146 0.00 15.67 21.40
C PHE A 146 -0.16 16.25 22.81
N GLU A 147 0.50 15.65 23.80
CA GLU A 147 0.49 16.16 25.18
C GLU A 147 1.70 17.07 25.38
N LEU A 148 1.47 18.38 25.36
CA LEU A 148 2.52 19.40 25.42
C LEU A 148 2.89 19.68 26.88
N GLU A 149 4.19 19.74 27.15
CA GLU A 149 4.72 20.10 28.47
C GLU A 149 5.09 21.58 28.51
N GLU A 150 4.78 22.26 29.61
CA GLU A 150 5.21 23.65 29.81
C GLU A 150 6.73 23.74 29.84
N ARG A 151 7.29 24.73 29.13
CA ARG A 151 8.72 25.00 29.15
C ARG A 151 9.09 25.53 30.53
N ARG A 152 9.87 24.75 31.28
CA ARG A 152 10.42 25.21 32.57
C ARG A 152 11.35 26.39 32.30
N SER A 153 11.04 27.56 32.85
CA SER A 153 12.02 28.64 32.94
C SER A 153 13.20 28.18 33.79
N PRO A 154 14.45 28.50 33.42
CA PRO A 154 15.57 28.30 34.32
C PRO A 154 15.31 29.08 35.63
N PRO A 155 15.72 28.57 36.79
CA PRO A 155 15.57 29.31 38.04
C PRO A 155 16.27 30.68 37.93
N PRO A 156 15.73 31.71 38.62
CA PRO A 156 16.28 33.06 38.60
C PRO A 156 17.72 33.12 39.13
#